data_AF-A0AA43QX47-F1
#
_entry.id   AF-A0AA43QX47-F1
#
_cell.length_a   1.000
_cell.length_b   1.000
_cell.length_c   1.000
_cell.angle_alpha   90.00
_cell.angle_beta   90.00
_cell.angle_gamma   90.00
#
_symmetry.space_group_name_H-M   'P 1'
#
loop_
_entity.id
_entity.type
_entity.pdbx_description
1 polymer ?
#
loop_
_entity_poly.entity_id
_entity_poly.type
_entity_poly.pdbx_seq_one_letter_code
_entity_poly.pdbx_strand_id
1 'polypeptide(L)' 'MLPTEYLNYNDKLYWVYRKVRQSRIKEEHINDVRDLWHCDMVLRTKNSEETYLIFIREIQDVTYDEI' A
#
# COMPACT_ATOMS: atom_id res chain seq x y z
N MET A 1 -4.89 -9.00 12.08
CA MET A 1 -3.47 -9.34 11.80
C MET A 1 -2.66 -8.09 12.04
N LEU A 2 -1.50 -8.21 12.70
CA LEU A 2 -0.57 -7.09 12.85
C LEU A 2 0.16 -6.85 11.52
N PRO A 3 0.45 -5.60 11.13
CA PRO A 3 1.21 -5.33 9.93
C PRO A 3 2.65 -5.86 10.07
N THR A 4 3.12 -6.56 9.05
CA THR A 4 4.48 -7.15 9.02
C THR A 4 5.53 -6.17 8.51
N GLU A 5 5.12 -5.10 7.84
CA GLU A 5 6.03 -4.14 7.20
C GLU A 5 5.42 -2.74 7.21
N TYR A 6 6.25 -1.75 7.55
CA TYR A 6 5.93 -0.33 7.53
C TYR A 6 6.82 0.38 6.51
N LEU A 7 6.28 1.45 5.94
CA LEU A 7 6.90 2.22 4.89
C LEU A 7 6.70 3.71 5.19
N ASN A 8 7.77 4.50 5.05
CA ASN A 8 7.66 5.95 4.96
C ASN A 8 7.62 6.37 3.48
N TYR A 9 6.63 7.18 3.11
CA TYR A 9 6.51 7.72 1.75
C TYR A 9 5.91 9.12 1.81
N ASN A 10 6.59 10.10 1.21
CA ASN A 10 6.13 11.50 1.18
C ASN A 10 5.78 12.05 2.58
N ASP A 11 6.70 11.89 3.54
CA ASP A 11 6.59 12.32 4.94
C ASP A 11 5.40 11.75 5.73
N LYS A 12 4.80 10.67 5.22
CA LYS A 12 3.72 9.93 5.88
C LYS A 12 4.12 8.48 6.15
N LEU A 13 3.59 7.93 7.24
CA LEU A 13 3.79 6.52 7.60
C LEU A 13 2.65 5.68 7.05
N TYR A 14 2.99 4.55 6.44
CA TYR A 14 2.06 3.58 5.91
C TYR A 14 2.39 2.19 6.43
N TRP A 15 1.39 1.31 6.44
CA TRP A 15 1.62 -0.12 6.57
C TRP A 15 1.31 -0.85 5.27
N VAL A 16 2.10 -1.88 4.99
CA VAL A 16 1.92 -2.71 3.80
C VAL A 16 0.79 -3.69 4.05
N TYR A 17 -0.32 -3.50 3.33
CA TYR A 17 -1.43 -4.45 3.35
C TYR A 17 -1.09 -5.72 2.58
N ARG A 18 -0.59 -5.55 1.35
CA ARG A 18 -0.26 -6.68 0.48
C ARG A 18 0.72 -6.30 -0.61
N LYS A 19 1.69 -7.19 -0.86
CA LYS A 19 2.61 -7.14 -2.01
C LYS A 19 2.28 -8.26 -2.98
N VAL A 20 2.08 -7.92 -4.25
CA VAL A 20 1.74 -8.88 -5.32
C VAL A 20 2.59 -8.63 -6.55
N ARG A 21 2.88 -9.69 -7.30
CA ARG A 21 3.48 -9.54 -8.63
C ARG A 21 2.48 -8.85 -9.55
N GLN A 22 2.92 -7.86 -10.31
CA GLN A 22 2.06 -7.13 -11.25
C GLN A 22 1.39 -8.09 -12.23
N SER A 23 2.06 -9.15 -12.68
CA SER A 23 1.49 -10.16 -13.59
C SER A 23 0.23 -10.87 -13.08
N ARG A 24 -0.10 -10.76 -11.79
CA ARG A 24 -1.33 -11.34 -11.20
C ARG A 24 -2.55 -10.42 -11.27
N ILE A 25 -2.36 -9.15 -11.60
CA ILE A 25 -3.43 -8.15 -11.67
C ILE A 25 -3.33 -7.47 -13.04
N LYS A 26 -4.44 -7.45 -13.77
CA LYS A 26 -4.46 -6.70 -15.04
C LYS A 26 -4.35 -5.21 -14.76
N GLU A 27 -3.64 -4.49 -15.62
CA GLU A 27 -3.29 -3.09 -15.40
C GLU A 27 -4.52 -2.21 -15.17
N GLU A 28 -5.60 -2.46 -15.92
CA GLU A 28 -6.88 -1.77 -15.82
C GLU A 28 -7.62 -1.98 -14.49
N HIS A 29 -7.31 -3.06 -13.76
CA HIS A 29 -7.98 -3.43 -12.51
C HIS A 29 -7.19 -3.08 -11.24
N ILE A 30 -6.01 -2.44 -11.36
CA ILE A 30 -5.20 -2.09 -10.19
C ILE A 30 -5.96 -1.20 -9.20
N ASN A 31 -6.71 -0.22 -9.71
CA ASN A 31 -7.52 0.68 -8.89
C ASN A 31 -8.71 -0.05 -8.26
N ASP A 32 -9.39 -0.92 -9.00
CA ASP A 32 -10.50 -1.73 -8.46
C ASP A 32 -10.03 -2.60 -7.29
N VAL A 33 -8.84 -3.22 -7.42
CA VAL A 33 -8.24 -4.03 -6.36
C VAL A 33 -7.82 -3.17 -5.17
N ARG A 34 -7.28 -1.97 -5.41
CA ARG A 34 -6.95 -1.01 -4.34
C ARG A 34 -8.19 -0.68 -3.52
N ASP A 35 -9.29 -0.35 -4.20
CA ASP A 35 -10.53 0.06 -3.56
C ASP A 35 -11.19 -1.12 -2.83
N LEU A 36 -11.21 -2.31 -3.44
CA LEU A 36 -11.68 -3.56 -2.82
C LEU A 36 -10.90 -3.92 -1.55
N TRP A 37 -9.59 -3.66 -1.52
CA TRP A 37 -8.75 -3.89 -0.37
C TRP A 37 -8.66 -2.69 0.56
N HIS A 38 -9.46 -1.64 0.35
CA HIS A 38 -9.47 -0.42 1.15
C HIS A 38 -8.04 0.11 1.40
N CYS A 39 -7.22 0.15 0.36
CA CYS A 39 -5.87 0.70 0.42
C CYS A 39 -5.88 2.13 -0.06
N ASP A 40 -5.12 3.00 0.59
CA ASP A 40 -5.04 4.41 0.21
C ASP A 40 -4.21 4.61 -1.06
N MET A 41 -3.18 3.76 -1.24
CA MET A 41 -2.24 3.90 -2.34
C MET A 41 -1.69 2.55 -2.81
N VAL A 42 -1.23 2.53 -4.07
CA VAL A 42 -0.47 1.43 -4.66
C VAL A 42 0.85 1.96 -5.18
N LEU A 43 1.96 1.40 -4.69
CA LEU A 43 3.29 1.69 -5.19
C LEU A 43 3.74 0.61 -6.15
N ARG A 44 4.48 1.01 -7.19
CA ARG A 44 5.09 0.08 -8.14
C ARG A 44 6.59 0.04 -7.90
N THR A 45 7.12 -1.15 -7.62
CA THR A 45 8.56 -1.37 -7.53
C THR A 45 8.99 -2.37 -8.58
N LYS A 46 10.12 -2.10 -9.24
CA LYS A 46 10.72 -2.98 -10.23
C LYS A 46 12.06 -3.46 -9.72
N ASN A 47 12.22 -4.77 -9.64
CA ASN A 47 13.51 -5.42 -9.48
C ASN A 47 14.03 -5.85 -10.87
N SER A 48 15.24 -6.40 -10.93
CA SER A 48 15.90 -6.76 -12.20
C SER A 48 15.04 -7.61 -13.15
N GLU A 49 14.16 -8.47 -12.61
CA GLU A 49 13.36 -9.42 -13.39
C GLU A 49 11.84 -9.26 -13.21
N GLU A 50 11.39 -8.63 -12.13
CA GLU A 50 9.98 -8.66 -11.74
C GLU A 50 9.48 -7.28 -11.28
N THR A 51 8.23 -6.98 -11.62
CA THR A 51 7.53 -5.80 -11.13
C THR A 51 6.48 -6.20 -10.10
N TYR A 52 6.48 -5.49 -8.98
CA TYR A 52 5.57 -5.70 -7.85
C TYR A 52 4.70 -4.47 -7.63
N LEU A 53 3.45 -4.73 -7.26
CA LEU A 53 2.51 -3.75 -6.73
C LEU A 53 2.45 -3.92 -5.22
N ILE A 54 2.65 -2.82 -4.50
CA ILE A 54 2.62 -2.76 -3.04
C ILE A 54 1.43 -1.91 -2.64
N PHE A 55 0.40 -2.55 -2.10
CA PHE A 55 -0.81 -1.93 -1.61
C PHE A 55 -0.60 -1.51 -0.17
N ILE A 56 -0.77 -0.22 0.11
CA ILE A 56 -0.44 0.40 1.39
C ILE A 56 -1.63 1.16 1.94
N ARG A 57 -1.67 1.25 3.28
CA ARG A 57 -2.67 2.04 4.02
C ARG A 57 -1.98 3.05 4.91
N GLU A 58 -2.45 4.28 4.87
CA GLU A 58 -1.91 5.39 5.66
C GLU A 58 -2.20 5.13 7.13
N ILE A 59 -1.20 5.37 7.97
CA ILE A 59 -1.39 5.44 9.42
C ILE A 59 -1.65 6.90 9.73
N GLN A 60 -2.90 7.22 10.09
CA GLN A 60 -3.23 8.56 10.51
C GLN A 60 -2.56 8.88 11.85
N ASP A 61 -2.00 10.09 11.94
CA ASP A 61 -1.56 10.63 13.21
C ASP A 61 -2.78 10.84 14.10
N VAL A 62 -2.77 10.21 15.28
CA VAL A 62 -3.77 10.47 16.31
C VAL A 62 -3.33 11.74 17.02
N THR A 63 -3.89 12.88 16.64
CA THR A 63 -3.81 14.08 17.47
C THR A 63 -4.78 13.89 18.63
N TYR A 64 -4.25 13.76 19.85
CA TYR A 64 -5.07 13.90 21.04
C TYR A 64 -5.46 15.37 21.13
N ASP A 65 -6.67 15.71 20.70
CA ASP A 65 -7.26 16.98 21.07
C ASP A 65 -7.44 16.95 22.60
N GLU A 66 -6.77 17.89 23.28
CA GLU A 66 -6.86 18.08 24.73
C GLU A 66 -8.35 18.25 25.10
N ILE A 67 -8.89 17.29 25.86
CA ILE A 67 -10.26 17.29 26.40
C ILE A 67 -10.39 18.39 27.45
#